data_AF-A0A149UQ45-F1
#
_entry.id   AF-A0A149UQ45-F1
#
_cell.length_a   1.000
_cell.length_b   1.000
_cell.length_c   1.000
_cell.angle_alpha   90.00
_cell.angle_beta   90.00
_cell.angle_gamma   90.00
#
_symmetry.space_group_name_H-M   'P 1'
#
loop_
_entity.id
_entity.type
_entity.pdbx_description
1 polymer ?
#
loop_
_entity_poly.entity_id
_entity_poly.type
_entity_poly.pdbx_seq_one_letter_code
_entity_poly.pdbx_strand_id
1 'polypeptide(L)'
;MNGEVNTDLLAAFIGSILEKNRRNGRASGVKKQGGLALFAELAGLSKTAAWSWMKNGVPRDRVDDFRALLDGNNVPYTEDEIADITSRKRPERRPNPALQEVLVAAKEQIGSRAMKKMGDMVGIPYWTLRRCADRYGGIPEDYRDNLKAACNFFHLNISGEKIDACVSDTAGASVWSLGH
;
A
#
# COMPACT_ATOMS: atom_id res chain seq x y z
N MET A 1 12.75 -8.95 -12.17
CA MET A 1 12.71 -9.86 -11.01
C MET A 1 12.15 -9.09 -9.83
N ASN A 2 10.88 -9.33 -9.47
CA ASN A 2 10.29 -8.81 -8.25
C ASN A 2 10.94 -9.57 -7.08
N GLY A 3 12.03 -9.02 -6.53
CA GLY A 3 12.66 -9.59 -5.35
C GLY A 3 11.71 -9.43 -4.17
N GLU A 4 11.17 -10.54 -3.67
CA GLU A 4 10.45 -10.54 -2.40
C GLU A 4 11.38 -9.97 -1.32
N VAL A 5 10.86 -9.03 -0.54
CA VAL A 5 11.59 -8.47 0.59
C VAL A 5 11.72 -9.55 1.65
N ASN A 6 12.93 -9.85 2.08
CA ASN A 6 13.14 -10.77 3.20
C ASN A 6 12.67 -10.09 4.50
N THR A 7 11.60 -10.62 5.09
CA THR A 7 10.96 -10.05 6.29
C THR A 7 11.26 -10.86 7.56
N ASP A 8 12.19 -11.82 7.47
CA ASP A 8 12.58 -12.69 8.58
C ASP A 8 13.13 -11.88 9.77
N LEU A 9 13.88 -10.80 9.52
CA LEU A 9 14.38 -9.91 10.57
C LEU A 9 13.24 -9.20 11.32
N LEU A 10 12.20 -8.73 10.62
CA LEU A 10 11.00 -8.15 11.26
C LEU A 10 10.22 -9.22 12.04
N ALA A 11 10.11 -10.44 11.50
CA ALA A 11 9.44 -11.55 12.17
C ALA A 11 10.21 -11.98 13.45
N ALA A 12 11.54 -12.02 13.38
CA ALA A 12 12.43 -12.30 14.51
C ALA A 12 12.31 -11.21 15.60
N PHE A 13 12.27 -9.94 15.19
CA PHE A 13 12.04 -8.82 16.11
C PHE A 13 10.69 -8.93 16.84
N ILE A 14 9.61 -9.18 16.11
CA ILE A 14 8.27 -9.40 16.69
C ILE A 14 8.28 -10.60 17.65
N GLY A 15 8.97 -11.68 17.29
CA GLY A 15 9.16 -12.85 18.16
C GLY A 15 9.90 -12.52 19.47
N SER A 16 10.98 -11.74 19.39
CA SER A 16 11.76 -11.29 20.55
C SER A 16 10.93 -10.43 21.50
N ILE A 17 10.14 -9.48 20.98
CA ILE A 17 9.25 -8.62 21.77
C ILE A 17 8.18 -9.45 22.49
N LEU A 18 7.60 -10.44 21.81
CA LEU A 18 6.60 -11.34 22.40
C LEU A 18 7.19 -12.19 23.53
N GLU A 19 8.37 -12.76 23.34
CA GLU A 19 9.03 -13.59 24.36
C GLU A 19 9.44 -12.77 25.59
N LYS A 20 9.97 -11.54 25.40
CA LYS A 20 10.29 -10.61 26.49
C LYS A 20 9.05 -10.24 27.31
N ASN A 21 7.92 -9.99 26.65
CA ASN A 21 6.65 -9.68 27.33
C ASN A 21 6.02 -10.90 28.03
N ARG A 22 6.23 -12.10 27.50
CA ARG A 22 5.82 -13.37 28.15
C ARG A 22 6.60 -13.60 29.45
N ARG A 23 7.91 -13.40 29.44
CA ARG A 23 8.78 -13.53 30.63
C ARG A 23 8.48 -12.49 31.72
N ASN A 24 8.03 -11.30 31.32
CA ASN A 24 7.61 -10.24 32.25
C ASN A 24 6.18 -10.42 32.81
N GLY A 25 5.56 -11.59 32.65
CA GLY A 25 4.28 -11.95 33.28
C GLY A 25 3.04 -11.27 32.71
N ARG A 26 3.15 -10.52 31.59
CA ARG A 26 2.05 -9.70 31.03
C ARG A 26 1.25 -10.37 29.91
N ALA A 27 1.60 -11.57 29.46
CA ALA A 27 1.07 -12.12 28.21
C ALA A 27 0.88 -13.64 28.20
N SER A 28 0.01 -14.16 29.08
CA SER A 28 -0.63 -15.47 28.88
C SER A 28 -1.73 -15.32 27.82
N GLY A 29 -1.37 -15.32 26.53
CA GLY A 29 -2.36 -15.42 25.44
C GLY A 29 -2.18 -14.51 24.23
N VAL A 30 -1.06 -13.78 24.11
CA VAL A 30 -0.84 -12.89 22.97
C VAL A 30 -0.51 -13.71 21.71
N LYS A 31 -1.55 -14.09 20.96
CA LYS A 31 -1.44 -14.65 19.60
C LYS A 31 -0.69 -13.66 18.68
N LYS A 32 -0.11 -14.14 17.57
CA LYS A 32 0.67 -13.36 16.57
C LYS A 32 0.13 -11.94 16.26
N GLN A 33 -1.18 -11.73 16.30
CA GLN A 33 -1.82 -10.41 16.15
C GLN A 33 -1.37 -9.35 17.20
N GLY A 34 -1.07 -9.74 18.43
CA GLY A 34 -0.59 -8.79 19.44
C GLY A 34 0.91 -8.49 19.31
N GLY A 35 1.69 -9.35 18.66
CA GLY A 35 3.09 -9.05 18.32
C GLY A 35 3.20 -7.90 17.32
N LEU A 36 2.33 -7.89 16.31
CA LEU A 36 2.26 -6.79 15.35
C LEU A 36 1.78 -5.48 16.00
N ALA A 37 0.84 -5.56 16.95
CA ALA A 37 0.36 -4.40 17.68
C ALA A 37 1.44 -3.80 18.59
N LEU A 38 2.19 -4.63 19.31
CA LEU A 38 3.32 -4.20 20.14
C LEU A 38 4.47 -3.62 19.29
N PHE A 39 4.76 -4.23 18.15
CA PHE A 39 5.72 -3.67 17.20
C PHE A 39 5.27 -2.30 16.70
N ALA A 40 3.99 -2.15 16.32
CA ALA A 40 3.45 -0.87 15.89
C ALA A 40 3.59 0.20 16.98
N GLU A 41 3.31 -0.14 18.23
CA GLU A 41 3.45 0.77 19.37
C GLU A 41 4.91 1.18 19.60
N LEU A 42 5.83 0.23 19.65
CA LEU A 42 7.26 0.49 19.84
C LEU A 42 7.84 1.34 18.70
N ALA A 43 7.40 1.09 17.47
CA ALA A 43 7.86 1.83 16.31
C ALA A 43 7.16 3.20 16.10
N GLY A 44 6.18 3.55 16.95
CA GLY A 44 5.38 4.76 16.77
C GLY A 44 4.57 4.76 15.47
N LEU A 45 4.08 3.59 15.05
CA LEU A 45 3.36 3.34 13.81
C LEU A 45 1.91 2.98 14.05
N SER A 46 1.05 3.20 13.05
CA SER A 46 -0.27 2.57 13.02
C SER A 46 -0.14 1.06 12.72
N LYS A 47 -1.12 0.26 13.14
CA LYS A 47 -1.17 -1.18 12.82
C LYS A 47 -1.07 -1.45 11.31
N THR A 48 -1.68 -0.60 10.50
CA THR A 48 -1.62 -0.67 9.03
C THR A 48 -0.22 -0.39 8.50
N ALA A 49 0.48 0.60 9.06
CA ALA A 49 1.87 0.89 8.68
C ALA A 49 2.83 -0.24 9.08
N ALA A 50 2.65 -0.80 10.28
CA ALA A 50 3.40 -1.97 10.74
C ALA A 50 3.19 -3.19 9.83
N TRP A 51 1.95 -3.47 9.44
CA TRP A 51 1.64 -4.53 8.47
C TRP A 51 2.27 -4.25 7.09
N SER A 52 2.29 -2.99 6.65
CA SER A 52 2.95 -2.61 5.42
C SER A 52 4.46 -2.85 5.48
N TRP A 53 5.12 -2.66 6.62
CA TRP A 53 6.55 -2.98 6.76
C TRP A 53 6.78 -4.48 6.66
N MET A 54 5.91 -5.28 7.28
CA MET A 54 5.95 -6.76 7.17
C MET A 54 5.75 -7.28 5.75
N LYS A 55 5.04 -6.55 4.88
CA LYS A 55 4.75 -7.00 3.51
C LYS A 55 5.73 -6.42 2.49
N ASN A 56 6.11 -5.16 2.66
CA ASN A 56 6.82 -4.38 1.65
C ASN A 56 8.22 -3.95 2.09
N GLY A 57 8.62 -4.30 3.30
CA GLY A 57 9.88 -3.85 3.90
C GLY A 57 9.81 -2.49 4.57
N VAL A 58 10.90 -2.16 5.25
CA VAL A 58 11.08 -0.89 5.95
C VAL A 58 11.37 0.22 4.93
N PRO A 59 10.67 1.36 4.98
CA PRO A 59 10.98 2.52 4.15
C PRO A 59 12.42 2.99 4.38
N ARG A 60 13.16 3.33 3.31
CA ARG A 60 14.55 3.84 3.39
C ARG A 60 14.72 5.00 4.36
N ASP A 61 13.73 5.91 4.37
CA ASP A 61 13.66 7.08 5.26
C ASP A 61 13.40 6.74 6.73
N ARG A 62 13.13 5.47 7.04
CA ARG A 62 12.83 4.95 8.39
C ARG A 62 13.78 3.82 8.82
N VAL A 63 14.85 3.58 8.05
CA VAL A 63 15.82 2.51 8.35
C VAL A 63 16.58 2.81 9.64
N ASP A 64 16.98 4.06 9.88
CA ASP A 64 17.71 4.42 11.10
C ASP A 64 16.82 4.31 12.34
N ASP A 65 15.54 4.68 12.24
CA ASP A 65 14.55 4.43 13.30
C ASP A 65 14.43 2.92 13.58
N PHE A 66 14.42 2.10 12.52
CA PHE A 66 14.32 0.66 12.67
C PHE A 66 15.57 0.05 13.31
N ARG A 67 16.78 0.49 12.94
CA ARG A 67 18.02 0.11 13.62
C ARG A 67 17.99 0.45 15.10
N ALA A 68 17.58 1.67 15.45
CA ALA A 68 17.45 2.10 16.84
C ALA A 68 16.45 1.23 17.64
N LEU A 69 15.39 0.73 16.99
CA LEU A 69 14.44 -0.20 17.61
C LEU A 69 15.05 -1.59 17.84
N LEU A 70 15.84 -2.10 16.90
CA LEU A 70 16.55 -3.38 17.04
C LEU A 70 17.58 -3.29 18.17
N ASP A 71 18.39 -2.23 18.18
CA ASP A 71 19.39 -1.96 19.21
C ASP A 71 18.75 -1.83 20.60
N GLY A 72 17.70 -0.99 20.70
CA GLY A 72 16.96 -0.78 21.96
C GLY A 72 16.29 -2.05 22.52
N ASN A 73 16.13 -3.08 21.69
CA ASN A 73 15.58 -4.36 22.08
C ASN A 73 16.60 -5.52 22.06
N ASN A 74 17.88 -5.23 21.84
CA ASN A 74 18.97 -6.20 21.73
C ASN A 74 18.69 -7.31 20.69
N VAL A 75 18.12 -6.93 19.55
CA VAL A 75 17.95 -7.86 18.43
C VAL A 75 19.16 -7.74 17.51
N PRO A 76 19.98 -8.79 17.40
CA PRO A 76 21.14 -8.77 16.51
C PRO A 76 20.67 -8.69 15.06
N TYR A 77 21.40 -7.96 14.24
CA TYR A 77 21.19 -7.85 12.81
C TYR A 77 22.53 -7.65 12.09
N THR A 78 22.54 -7.94 10.80
CA THR A 78 23.63 -7.65 9.86
C THR A 78 23.20 -6.55 8.89
N GLU A 79 24.17 -5.84 8.32
CA GLU A 79 23.87 -4.80 7.32
C GLU A 79 23.24 -5.39 6.04
N ASP A 80 23.52 -6.65 5.72
CA ASP A 80 22.88 -7.36 4.61
C ASP A 80 21.39 -7.61 4.90
N GLU A 81 21.03 -8.02 6.12
CA GLU A 81 19.62 -8.17 6.52
C GLU A 81 18.87 -6.83 6.52
N ILE A 82 19.54 -5.73 6.90
CA ILE A 82 18.98 -4.38 6.80
C ILE A 82 18.78 -3.99 5.32
N ALA A 83 19.76 -4.28 4.46
CA ALA A 83 19.65 -4.01 3.03
C ALA A 83 18.51 -4.81 2.37
N ASP A 84 18.32 -6.06 2.79
CA ASP A 84 17.30 -6.97 2.27
C ASP A 84 15.88 -6.61 2.74
N ILE A 85 15.73 -6.13 3.98
CA ILE A 85 14.43 -5.71 4.52
C ILE A 85 14.06 -4.28 4.13
N THR A 86 15.04 -3.48 3.71
CA THR A 86 14.80 -2.12 3.25
C THR A 86 14.09 -2.16 1.91
N SER A 87 12.85 -1.67 1.91
CA SER A 87 12.02 -1.59 0.70
C SER A 87 12.81 -0.98 -0.46
N ARG A 88 12.92 -1.73 -1.57
CA ARG A 88 13.44 -1.19 -2.82
C ARG A 88 12.45 -0.12 -3.28
N LYS A 89 12.97 1.12 -3.40
CA LYS A 89 12.38 2.33 -3.99
C LYS A 89 10.84 2.25 -4.15
N ARG A 90 10.07 2.97 -3.31
CA ARG A 90 8.62 3.15 -3.51
C ARG A 90 8.35 3.38 -5.00
N PRO A 91 7.36 2.71 -5.63
CA PRO A 91 6.97 3.05 -6.99
C PRO A 91 6.77 4.56 -7.02
N GLU A 92 7.51 5.20 -7.92
CA GLU A 92 7.58 6.65 -7.96
C GLU A 92 6.14 7.16 -8.08
N ARG A 93 5.75 8.04 -7.17
CA ARG A 93 4.41 8.61 -7.20
C ARG A 93 4.33 9.52 -8.41
N ARG A 94 3.75 9.01 -9.48
CA ARG A 94 3.58 9.74 -10.72
C ARG A 94 2.09 9.98 -10.93
N PRO A 95 1.66 11.19 -11.29
CA PRO A 95 0.31 11.39 -11.76
C PRO A 95 0.11 10.60 -13.06
N ASN A 96 -1.13 10.18 -13.32
CA ASN A 96 -1.58 9.65 -14.59
C ASN A 96 -2.49 10.69 -15.25
N PRO A 97 -1.97 11.49 -16.20
CA PRO A 97 -2.74 12.56 -16.84
C PRO A 97 -4.00 12.04 -17.54
N ALA A 98 -3.95 10.87 -18.18
CA ALA A 98 -5.10 10.29 -18.85
C ALA A 98 -6.24 10.02 -17.86
N LEU A 99 -5.94 9.39 -16.73
CA LEU A 99 -6.94 9.12 -15.69
C LEU A 99 -7.43 10.40 -15.03
N GLN A 100 -6.57 11.40 -14.83
CA GLN A 100 -7.00 12.72 -14.32
C GLN A 100 -8.00 13.37 -15.27
N GLU A 101 -7.71 13.38 -16.57
CA GLU A 101 -8.61 13.92 -17.59
C GLU A 101 -9.93 13.16 -17.68
N VAL A 102 -9.90 11.82 -17.58
CA VAL A 102 -11.11 10.99 -17.53
C VAL A 102 -11.98 11.37 -16.33
N LEU A 103 -11.39 11.51 -15.13
CA LEU A 103 -12.13 11.86 -13.92
C LEU A 103 -12.66 13.29 -13.94
N VAL A 104 -11.92 14.23 -14.55
CA VAL A 104 -12.38 15.63 -14.74
C VAL A 104 -13.55 15.67 -15.71
N ALA A 105 -13.41 15.06 -16.89
CA ALA A 105 -14.47 15.02 -17.91
C ALA A 105 -15.74 14.32 -17.38
N ALA A 106 -15.57 13.21 -16.65
CA ALA A 106 -16.67 12.54 -15.97
C ALA A 106 -17.34 13.49 -14.97
N LYS A 107 -16.58 14.13 -14.10
CA LYS A 107 -17.13 15.03 -13.08
C LYS A 107 -17.89 16.21 -13.70
N GLU A 108 -17.43 16.74 -14.82
CA GLU A 108 -18.09 17.82 -15.56
C GLU A 108 -19.39 17.36 -16.22
N GLN A 109 -19.45 16.14 -16.76
CA GLN A 109 -20.65 15.62 -17.42
C GLN A 109 -21.69 15.05 -16.44
N ILE A 110 -21.29 14.18 -15.51
CA ILE A 110 -22.21 13.44 -14.64
C ILE A 110 -22.36 14.04 -13.25
N GLY A 111 -21.51 15.01 -12.91
CA GLY A 111 -21.54 15.69 -11.62
C GLY A 111 -20.98 14.85 -10.45
N SER A 112 -20.63 15.54 -9.36
CA SER A 112 -19.95 14.93 -8.21
C SER A 112 -20.73 13.79 -7.53
N ARG A 113 -22.07 13.81 -7.58
CA ARG A 113 -22.91 12.77 -6.96
C ARG A 113 -22.81 11.44 -7.70
N ALA A 114 -22.68 11.47 -9.03
CA ALA A 114 -22.59 10.28 -9.87
C ALA A 114 -21.18 9.67 -9.88
N MET A 115 -20.15 10.44 -9.52
CA MET A 115 -18.77 9.93 -9.39
C MET A 115 -18.64 8.80 -8.37
N LYS A 116 -19.46 8.80 -7.31
CA LYS A 116 -19.49 7.68 -6.35
C LYS A 116 -19.90 6.38 -7.05
N LYS A 117 -20.99 6.43 -7.81
CA LYS A 117 -21.49 5.29 -8.60
C LYS A 117 -20.49 4.84 -9.66
N MET A 118 -19.79 5.78 -10.30
CA MET A 118 -18.68 5.44 -11.21
C MET A 118 -17.60 4.63 -10.49
N GLY A 119 -17.17 5.05 -9.30
CA GLY A 119 -16.24 4.27 -8.49
C GLY A 119 -16.77 2.87 -8.17
N ASP A 120 -18.02 2.77 -7.72
CA ASP A 120 -18.66 1.49 -7.41
C ASP A 120 -18.71 0.56 -8.64
N MET A 121 -18.95 1.09 -9.84
CA MET A 121 -18.95 0.33 -11.10
C MET A 121 -17.55 -0.10 -11.53
N VAL A 122 -16.53 0.72 -11.27
CA VAL A 122 -15.14 0.32 -11.48
C VAL A 122 -14.76 -0.81 -10.51
N GLY A 123 -15.37 -0.84 -9.32
CA GLY A 123 -14.98 -1.71 -8.21
C GLY A 123 -13.98 -1.04 -7.26
N ILE A 124 -13.80 0.28 -7.39
CA ILE A 124 -12.85 1.08 -6.61
C ILE A 124 -13.54 2.38 -6.15
N PRO A 125 -13.56 2.70 -4.84
CA PRO A 125 -14.16 3.94 -4.37
C PRO A 125 -13.61 5.19 -5.08
N TYR A 126 -14.44 6.18 -5.38
CA TYR A 126 -14.02 7.37 -6.14
C TYR A 126 -12.78 8.10 -5.56
N TRP A 127 -12.70 8.23 -4.23
CA TRP A 127 -11.54 8.85 -3.58
C TRP A 127 -10.23 8.09 -3.89
N THR A 128 -10.34 6.79 -4.12
CA THR A 128 -9.24 5.93 -4.52
C THR A 128 -8.88 6.14 -5.98
N LEU A 129 -9.86 6.17 -6.89
CA LEU A 129 -9.63 6.49 -8.30
C LEU A 129 -8.87 7.80 -8.45
N ARG A 130 -9.24 8.81 -7.66
CA ARG A 130 -8.51 10.08 -7.62
C ARG A 130 -7.06 9.90 -7.16
N ARG A 131 -6.78 9.09 -6.14
CA ARG A 131 -5.39 8.82 -5.72
C ARG A 131 -4.61 8.04 -6.77
N CYS A 132 -5.26 7.12 -7.49
CA CYS A 132 -4.68 6.42 -8.63
C CYS A 132 -4.23 7.41 -9.71
N ALA A 133 -5.08 8.39 -10.00
CA ALA A 133 -4.80 9.48 -10.93
C ALA A 133 -3.68 10.42 -10.43
N ASP A 134 -3.69 10.78 -9.15
CA ASP A 134 -2.80 11.82 -8.62
C ASP A 134 -1.43 11.28 -8.17
N ARG A 135 -1.35 10.00 -7.78
CA ARG A 135 -0.20 9.49 -7.01
C ARG A 135 0.30 8.10 -7.39
N TYR A 136 -0.48 7.28 -8.09
CA TYR A 136 -0.13 5.86 -8.30
C TYR A 136 0.07 5.49 -9.77
N GLY A 137 0.11 6.47 -10.67
CA GLY A 137 0.40 6.25 -12.08
C GLY A 137 -0.71 5.53 -12.85
N GLY A 138 -1.91 5.40 -12.28
CA GLY A 138 -3.06 4.78 -12.93
C GLY A 138 -3.82 3.80 -12.04
N ILE A 139 -4.81 3.13 -12.64
CA ILE A 139 -5.49 1.98 -12.05
C ILE A 139 -4.77 0.68 -12.42
N PRO A 140 -4.94 -0.40 -11.64
CA PRO A 140 -4.46 -1.71 -12.06
C PRO A 140 -5.17 -2.22 -13.32
N GLU A 141 -4.51 -3.08 -14.07
CA GLU A 141 -4.98 -3.58 -15.36
C GLU A 141 -6.29 -4.38 -15.27
N ASP A 142 -6.51 -5.12 -14.18
CA ASP A 142 -7.73 -5.86 -13.89
C ASP A 142 -8.98 -4.96 -13.77
N TYR A 143 -8.80 -3.65 -13.58
CA TYR A 143 -9.89 -2.68 -13.52
C TYR A 143 -10.13 -1.96 -14.85
N ARG A 144 -9.33 -2.22 -15.90
CA ARG A 144 -9.42 -1.57 -17.21
C ARG A 144 -10.81 -1.73 -17.83
N ASP A 145 -11.31 -2.96 -17.88
CA ASP A 145 -12.61 -3.27 -18.48
C ASP A 145 -13.76 -2.69 -17.67
N ASN A 146 -13.65 -2.65 -16.34
CA ASN A 146 -14.65 -2.02 -15.49
C ASN A 146 -14.67 -0.50 -15.68
N LEU A 147 -13.51 0.15 -15.85
CA LEU A 147 -13.42 1.57 -16.20
C LEU A 147 -14.07 1.84 -17.55
N LYS A 148 -13.80 1.01 -18.55
CA LYS A 148 -14.44 1.10 -19.87
C LYS A 148 -15.96 0.95 -19.79
N ALA A 149 -16.44 -0.05 -19.05
CA ALA A 149 -17.87 -0.26 -18.82
C ALA A 149 -18.52 0.93 -18.11
N ALA A 150 -17.85 1.50 -17.09
CA ALA A 150 -18.33 2.69 -16.39
C ALA A 150 -18.41 3.91 -17.32
N CYS A 151 -17.37 4.18 -18.12
CA CYS A 151 -17.39 5.28 -19.09
C CYS A 151 -18.54 5.12 -20.11
N ASN A 152 -18.76 3.91 -20.62
CA ASN A 152 -19.86 3.62 -21.53
C ASN A 152 -21.23 3.79 -20.88
N PHE A 153 -21.40 3.33 -19.64
CA PHE A 153 -22.65 3.47 -18.88
C PHE A 153 -23.04 4.93 -18.68
N PHE A 154 -22.06 5.81 -18.48
CA PHE A 154 -22.26 7.25 -18.32
C PHE A 154 -22.23 8.02 -19.64
N HIS A 155 -22.13 7.34 -20.78
CA HIS A 155 -22.03 7.93 -22.12
C HIS A 155 -20.88 8.95 -22.22
N LEU A 156 -19.76 8.70 -21.53
CA LEU A 156 -18.58 9.56 -21.61
C LEU A 156 -17.90 9.38 -22.97
N ASN A 157 -17.62 10.49 -23.65
CA ASN A 157 -16.92 10.46 -24.93
C ASN A 157 -15.40 10.32 -24.73
N ILE A 158 -14.95 9.10 -24.42
CA ILE A 158 -13.55 8.79 -24.11
C ILE A 158 -13.09 7.66 -25.04
N SER A 159 -11.99 7.88 -25.76
CA SER A 159 -11.44 6.88 -26.69
C SER A 159 -10.88 5.66 -25.94
N GLY A 160 -10.87 4.51 -26.61
CA GLY A 160 -10.27 3.28 -26.08
C GLY A 160 -8.80 3.46 -25.69
N GLU A 161 -8.02 4.13 -26.55
CA GLU A 161 -6.61 4.45 -26.29
C GLU A 161 -6.41 5.27 -25.00
N LYS A 162 -7.33 6.19 -24.70
CA LYS A 162 -7.26 7.00 -23.49
C LYS A 162 -7.58 6.18 -22.24
N ILE A 163 -8.46 5.19 -22.35
CA ILE A 163 -8.74 4.24 -21.27
C ILE A 163 -7.52 3.33 -21.05
N ASP A 164 -6.87 2.89 -22.12
CA ASP A 164 -5.65 2.08 -22.02
C ASP A 164 -4.52 2.85 -21.32
N ALA A 165 -4.38 4.15 -21.59
CA ALA A 165 -3.43 5.03 -20.91
C ALA A 165 -3.75 5.29 -19.41
N CYS A 166 -4.95 4.93 -18.93
CA CYS A 166 -5.31 5.04 -17.51
C CYS A 166 -4.74 3.92 -16.65
N VAL A 167 -4.23 2.86 -17.27
CA VAL A 167 -3.69 1.68 -16.58
C VAL A 167 -2.24 1.92 -16.18
N SER A 168 -1.85 1.41 -15.02
CA SER A 168 -0.48 1.45 -14.54
C SER A 168 0.32 0.26 -15.06
N ASP A 169 1.44 0.52 -15.75
CA ASP A 169 2.40 -0.51 -16.22
C ASP A 169 3.15 -1.22 -15.08
N THR A 170 3.00 -0.75 -13.84
CA THR A 170 3.62 -1.41 -12.69
C THR A 170 2.82 -2.65 -12.30
N ALA A 171 3.04 -3.74 -13.03
CA ALA A 171 2.66 -5.10 -12.65
C ALA A 171 3.14 -5.38 -11.21
N GLY A 172 2.24 -5.26 -10.25
CA GLY A 172 2.49 -5.60 -8.85
C GLY A 172 2.86 -4.46 -7.90
N ALA A 173 2.80 -3.18 -8.29
CA ALA A 173 2.79 -2.11 -7.28
C ALA A 173 1.47 -2.18 -6.55
N SER A 174 1.44 -2.91 -5.44
CA SER A 174 0.26 -3.25 -4.66
C SER A 174 -0.63 -2.02 -4.41
N VAL A 175 -1.64 -1.85 -5.25
CA VAL A 175 -2.78 -0.94 -5.08
C VAL A 175 -3.62 -1.36 -3.86
N TRP A 176 -3.25 -2.46 -3.20
CA TRP A 176 -3.87 -3.10 -2.04
C TRP A 176 -3.81 -2.34 -0.70
N SER A 177 -3.64 -1.02 -0.68
CA SER A 177 -4.05 -0.21 0.47
C SER A 177 -5.45 0.41 0.28
N LEU A 178 -6.22 -0.08 -0.69
CA LEU A 178 -7.47 0.52 -1.14
C LEU A 178 -8.66 -0.37 -0.78
N GLY A 179 -8.94 -0.45 0.52
CA GLY A 179 -10.15 -1.07 1.04
C GLY A 179 -9.93 -1.75 2.38
N HIS A 180 -9.92 -0.95 3.46
CA HIS A 180 -10.94 -0.95 4.51
C HIS A 180 -10.78 0.31 5.36
#